data_AF-A0A7Y5CMT9-F1
#
_entry.id   AF-A0A7Y5CMT9-F1
#
_cell.length_a   1.000
_cell.length_b   1.000
_cell.length_c   1.000
_cell.angle_alpha   90.00
_cell.angle_beta   90.00
_cell.angle_gamma   90.00
#
_symmetry.space_group_name_H-M   'P 1'
#
loop_
_entity.id
_entity.type
_entity.pdbx_description
1 polymer ?
#
loop_
_entity_poly.entity_id
_entity_poly.type
_entity_poly.pdbx_seq_one_letter_code
_entity_poly.pdbx_strand_id
1 'polypeptide(L)'
;MKKLSEIIIEIAMQGLRDRRYAHSEHMHILMFLAHVAWNRDTKSPYYLIDNELTSQLKSFPINKKAIKIELVSDDWENILERMLAYKRKHYPDDRRVITLCGYTAWNTLRVEWE
;
A
#
# COMPACT_ATOMS: atom_id res chain seq x y z
N MET A 1 0.31 -2.62 21.29
CA MET A 1 0.55 -1.89 20.02
C MET A 1 0.78 -2.91 18.92
N LYS A 2 0.06 -2.81 17.80
CA LYS A 2 0.19 -3.75 16.68
C LYS A 2 1.44 -3.47 15.84
N LYS A 3 2.03 -4.50 15.23
CA LYS A 3 3.20 -4.33 14.36
C LYS A 3 2.81 -3.52 13.13
N LEU A 4 3.66 -2.57 12.72
CA LEU A 4 3.36 -1.72 11.57
C LEU A 4 3.28 -2.53 10.27
N SER A 5 4.06 -3.60 10.15
CA SER A 5 3.97 -4.55 9.04
C SER A 5 2.58 -5.18 8.91
N GLU A 6 1.96 -5.59 10.01
CA GLU A 6 0.61 -6.17 10.01
C GLU A 6 -0.45 -5.13 9.62
N ILE A 7 -0.29 -3.89 10.08
CA ILE A 7 -1.18 -2.78 9.74
C ILE A 7 -1.09 -2.45 8.25
N ILE A 8 0.12 -2.39 7.70
CA ILE A 8 0.33 -2.12 6.27
C ILE A 8 -0.26 -3.23 5.41
N ILE A 9 -0.17 -4.50 5.83
CA ILE A 9 -0.84 -5.61 5.15
C ILE A 9 -2.37 -5.39 5.15
N GLU A 10 -2.97 -4.99 6.26
CA GLU A 10 -4.42 -4.74 6.34
C GLU A 10 -4.89 -3.58 5.46
N ILE A 11 -4.08 -2.52 5.40
CA ILE A 11 -4.32 -1.39 4.50
C ILE A 11 -4.18 -1.87 3.05
N ALA A 12 -3.12 -2.61 2.72
CA ALA A 12 -2.90 -3.13 1.37
C ALA A 12 -4.02 -4.06 0.89
N MET A 13 -4.58 -4.87 1.80
CA MET A 13 -5.76 -5.69 1.51
C MET A 13 -6.98 -4.87 1.08
N GLN A 14 -7.02 -3.57 1.37
CA GLN A 14 -8.03 -2.67 0.82
C GLN A 14 -7.88 -2.40 -0.68
N GLY A 15 -6.83 -2.88 -1.35
CA GLY A 15 -6.79 -2.88 -2.82
C GLY A 15 -7.44 -4.11 -3.45
N LEU A 16 -7.59 -5.19 -2.69
CA LEU A 16 -8.06 -6.47 -3.21
C LEU A 16 -9.59 -6.54 -3.23
N ARG A 17 -10.12 -7.15 -4.29
CA ARG A 17 -11.54 -7.50 -4.40
C ARG A 17 -11.94 -8.61 -3.44
N ASP A 18 -11.02 -9.55 -3.20
CA ASP A 18 -11.24 -10.68 -2.31
C ASP A 18 -9.93 -11.07 -1.60
N ARG A 19 -10.03 -11.53 -0.36
CA ARG A 19 -8.89 -11.94 0.48
C ARG A 19 -8.10 -13.10 -0.12
N ARG A 20 -8.71 -13.93 -0.96
CA ARG A 20 -8.04 -15.05 -1.64
C ARG A 20 -6.86 -14.61 -2.53
N TYR A 21 -6.84 -13.34 -2.94
CA TYR A 21 -5.77 -12.75 -3.75
C TYR A 21 -4.59 -12.20 -2.93
N ALA A 22 -4.54 -12.42 -1.62
CA ALA A 22 -3.47 -11.91 -0.76
C ALA A 22 -2.05 -12.41 -1.12
N HIS A 23 -1.94 -13.54 -1.83
CA HIS A 23 -0.68 -14.09 -2.32
C HIS A 23 -0.37 -13.73 -3.77
N SER A 24 -1.16 -12.86 -4.39
CA SER A 24 -0.93 -12.39 -5.76
C SER A 24 0.29 -11.47 -5.84
N GLU A 25 0.92 -11.43 -7.01
CA GLU A 25 1.97 -10.46 -7.35
C GLU A 25 1.47 -9.00 -7.19
N HIS A 26 0.17 -8.75 -7.36
CA HIS A 26 -0.42 -7.43 -7.13
C HIS A 26 -0.35 -7.00 -5.66
N MET A 27 -0.11 -7.93 -4.71
CA MET A 27 0.08 -7.55 -3.33
C MET A 27 1.32 -6.65 -3.16
N HIS A 28 2.36 -6.79 -3.97
CA HIS A 28 3.56 -5.95 -3.87
C HIS A 28 3.26 -4.47 -4.15
N ILE A 29 2.51 -4.20 -5.22
CA ILE A 29 2.10 -2.83 -5.57
C ILE A 29 1.11 -2.25 -4.55
N LEU A 30 0.21 -3.08 -4.01
CA LEU A 30 -0.71 -2.65 -2.96
C LEU A 30 0.00 -2.33 -1.64
N MET A 31 1.06 -3.05 -1.30
CA MET A 31 1.90 -2.75 -0.14
C MET A 31 2.64 -1.42 -0.31
N PHE A 32 3.14 -1.14 -1.51
CA PHE A 32 3.71 0.16 -1.84
C PHE A 32 2.68 1.28 -1.70
N LEU A 33 1.47 1.12 -2.25
CA LEU A 33 0.38 2.11 -2.09
C LEU A 33 -0.03 2.29 -0.63
N ALA A 34 -0.06 1.21 0.17
CA ALA A 34 -0.37 1.28 1.59
C ALA A 34 0.68 2.08 2.37
N HIS A 35 1.96 1.92 2.02
CA HIS A 35 3.05 2.76 2.54
C HIS A 35 2.87 4.22 2.14
N VAL A 36 2.57 4.51 0.87
CA VAL A 36 2.29 5.88 0.41
C VAL A 36 1.12 6.50 1.19
N ALA A 37 -0.01 5.79 1.31
CA ALA A 37 -1.18 6.23 2.06
C ALA A 37 -0.84 6.55 3.52
N TRP A 38 -0.07 5.66 4.15
CA TRP A 38 0.38 5.84 5.53
C TRP A 38 1.16 7.14 5.70
N ASN A 39 2.21 7.33 4.90
CA ASN A 39 3.08 8.51 4.99
C ASN A 39 2.40 9.80 4.50
N ARG A 40 1.40 9.71 3.61
CA ARG A 40 0.57 10.86 3.25
C ARG A 40 -0.22 11.41 4.45
N ASP A 41 -0.60 10.53 5.38
CA ASP A 41 -1.30 10.93 6.60
C ASP A 41 -0.37 11.33 7.76
N THR A 42 0.79 10.67 7.89
CA THR A 42 1.69 10.87 9.04
C THR A 42 2.82 11.86 8.80
N LYS A 43 3.37 11.91 7.58
CA LYS A 43 4.55 12.75 7.25
C LYS A 43 4.16 14.01 6.49
N SER A 44 3.47 13.86 5.37
CA SER A 44 3.05 14.99 4.53
C SER A 44 2.03 14.53 3.49
N PRO A 45 0.93 15.26 3.25
CA PRO A 45 -0.02 14.94 2.18
C PRO A 45 0.63 14.91 0.79
N TYR A 46 1.82 15.53 0.64
CA TYR A 46 2.62 15.55 -0.59
C TYR A 46 3.69 14.45 -0.64
N TYR A 47 3.60 13.41 0.19
CA TYR A 47 4.51 12.28 0.10
C TYR A 47 4.28 11.50 -1.21
N LEU A 48 5.31 11.44 -2.07
CA LEU A 48 5.30 10.80 -3.40
C LEU A 48 4.09 11.26 -4.23
N ILE A 49 4.17 12.48 -4.76
CA ILE A 49 3.12 13.07 -5.61
C ILE A 49 3.33 12.78 -7.10
N ASP A 50 2.22 12.75 -7.83
CA ASP A 50 2.12 12.78 -9.30
C ASP A 50 3.13 11.88 -10.04
N ASN A 51 4.14 12.52 -10.64
CA ASN A 51 5.10 11.88 -11.53
C ASN A 51 5.98 10.87 -10.80
N GLU A 52 6.30 11.10 -9.53
CA GLU A 52 7.14 10.19 -8.76
C GLU A 52 6.38 8.91 -8.43
N LEU A 53 5.14 9.04 -7.94
CA LEU A 53 4.26 7.89 -7.70
C LEU A 53 4.03 7.10 -9.00
N THR A 54 3.68 7.79 -10.09
CA THR A 54 3.42 7.17 -11.38
C THR A 54 4.66 6.45 -11.92
N SER A 55 5.84 7.04 -11.75
CA SER A 55 7.11 6.42 -12.17
C SER A 55 7.38 5.14 -11.38
N GLN A 56 7.20 5.16 -10.07
CA GLN A 56 7.36 3.97 -9.22
C GLN A 56 6.37 2.87 -9.59
N LEU A 57 5.09 3.20 -9.79
CA LEU A 57 4.06 2.23 -10.18
C LEU A 57 4.37 1.54 -11.52
N LYS A 58 4.98 2.25 -12.47
CA LYS A 58 5.40 1.68 -13.77
C LYS A 58 6.56 0.69 -13.66
N SER A 59 7.31 0.70 -12.55
CA SER A 59 8.42 -0.23 -12.34
C SER A 59 7.96 -1.63 -11.93
N PHE A 60 6.72 -1.77 -11.45
CA PHE A 60 6.17 -3.06 -11.06
C PHE A 60 5.78 -3.90 -12.28
N PRO A 61 6.06 -5.22 -12.27
CA PRO A 61 5.60 -6.13 -13.31
C PRO A 61 4.08 -6.38 -13.16
N ILE A 62 3.26 -5.54 -13.79
CA ILE A 62 1.80 -5.58 -13.62
C ILE A 62 1.14 -6.38 -14.75
N ASN A 63 0.36 -7.39 -14.37
CA ASN A 63 -0.53 -8.08 -15.30
C ASN A 63 -1.87 -7.35 -15.42
N LYS A 64 -2.03 -6.54 -16.47
CA LYS A 64 -3.25 -5.73 -16.72
C LYS A 64 -4.55 -6.53 -16.76
N LYS A 65 -4.52 -7.80 -17.19
CA LYS A 65 -5.73 -8.66 -17.21
C LYS A 65 -6.16 -9.04 -15.80
N ALA A 66 -5.18 -9.33 -14.94
CA ALA A 66 -5.41 -9.74 -13.57
C ALA A 66 -5.86 -8.56 -12.67
N ILE A 67 -5.44 -7.32 -12.93
CA ILE A 67 -5.94 -6.12 -12.22
C ILE A 67 -7.48 -6.12 -12.14
N LYS A 68 -8.15 -6.29 -13.28
CA LYS A 68 -9.63 -6.23 -13.37
C LYS A 68 -10.34 -7.35 -12.61
N ILE A 69 -9.62 -8.44 -12.33
CA ILE A 69 -10.14 -9.62 -11.65
C ILE A 69 -9.87 -9.50 -10.14
N GLU A 70 -8.65 -9.10 -9.78
CA GLU A 70 -8.11 -9.22 -8.43
C GLU A 70 -8.28 -7.94 -7.60
N LEU A 71 -8.28 -6.77 -8.25
CA LEU A 71 -8.34 -5.48 -7.58
C LEU A 71 -9.75 -4.89 -7.59
N VAL A 72 -9.99 -3.97 -6.66
CA VAL A 72 -11.26 -3.24 -6.57
C VAL A 72 -11.41 -2.14 -7.60
N SER A 73 -10.30 -1.68 -8.17
CA SER A 73 -10.24 -0.63 -9.17
C SER A 73 -9.03 -0.87 -10.06
N ASP A 74 -9.08 -0.39 -11.30
CA ASP A 74 -7.91 -0.25 -12.17
C ASP A 74 -7.30 1.17 -12.12
N ASP A 75 -7.89 2.07 -11.33
CA ASP A 75 -7.35 3.38 -10.97
C ASP A 75 -6.60 3.31 -9.64
N TRP A 76 -5.29 3.54 -9.71
CA TRP A 76 -4.39 3.53 -8.55
C TRP A 76 -4.70 4.64 -7.54
N GLU A 77 -5.16 5.81 -7.98
CA GLU A 77 -5.48 6.90 -7.05
C GLU A 77 -6.71 6.54 -6.23
N ASN A 78 -7.72 5.93 -6.86
CA ASN A 78 -8.89 5.42 -6.15
C ASN A 78 -8.53 4.37 -5.07
N ILE A 79 -7.61 3.46 -5.39
CA ILE A 79 -7.09 2.49 -4.41
C ILE A 79 -6.37 3.20 -3.26
N LEU A 80 -5.54 4.19 -3.58
CA LEU A 80 -4.76 4.95 -2.61
C LEU A 80 -5.65 5.76 -1.66
N GLU A 81 -6.67 6.41 -2.18
CA GLU A 81 -7.69 7.12 -1.39
C GLU A 81 -8.40 6.16 -0.42
N ARG A 82 -8.76 4.96 -0.89
CA ARG A 82 -9.38 3.94 -0.04
C ARG A 82 -8.45 3.50 1.10
N MET A 83 -7.16 3.33 0.81
CA MET A 83 -6.14 3.00 1.81
C MET A 83 -5.95 4.12 2.84
N LEU A 84 -5.90 5.36 2.38
CA LEU A 84 -5.81 6.55 3.24
C LEU A 84 -7.03 6.67 4.15
N ALA A 85 -8.24 6.47 3.61
CA ALA A 85 -9.48 6.47 4.38
C ALA A 85 -9.47 5.36 5.45
N TYR A 86 -8.99 4.16 5.11
CA TYR A 86 -8.86 3.07 6.06
C TYR A 86 -7.89 3.42 7.21
N LYS A 87 -6.69 3.95 6.89
CA LYS A 87 -5.73 4.40 7.89
C LYS A 87 -6.36 5.41 8.85
N ARG A 88 -6.99 6.47 8.32
CA ARG A 88 -7.63 7.53 9.13
C ARG A 88 -8.73 7.00 10.04
N LYS A 89 -9.51 6.03 9.57
CA LYS A 89 -10.61 5.44 10.33
C LYS A 89 -10.12 4.52 11.46
N HIS A 90 -9.10 3.69 11.19
CA HIS A 90 -8.70 2.61 12.09
C HIS A 90 -7.46 2.93 12.93
N TYR A 91 -6.61 3.84 12.45
CA TYR A 91 -5.33 4.22 13.06
C TYR A 91 -5.14 5.76 13.07
N PRO A 92 -6.11 6.55 13.58
CA PRO A 92 -6.05 8.01 13.55
C PRO A 92 -4.88 8.59 14.37
N ASP A 93 -4.58 7.96 15.51
CA ASP A 93 -3.58 8.44 16.47
C ASP A 93 -2.17 7.89 16.22
N ASP A 94 -2.03 6.95 15.28
CA ASP A 94 -0.73 6.38 14.94
C ASP A 94 0.04 7.34 14.01
N ARG A 95 1.17 7.82 14.53
CA ARG A 95 2.02 8.85 13.92
C ARG A 95 3.38 8.34 13.46
N ARG A 96 3.65 7.04 13.58
CA ARG A 96 4.91 6.44 13.11
C ARG A 96 5.14 6.80 11.65
N VAL A 97 6.35 7.20 11.29
CA VAL A 97 6.69 7.54 9.90
C VAL A 97 7.45 6.38 9.29
N ILE A 98 6.94 5.79 8.20
CA ILE A 98 7.59 4.66 7.55
C ILE A 98 8.81 5.15 6.77
N THR A 99 9.98 4.62 7.10
CA THR A 99 11.25 4.92 6.41
C THR A 99 11.61 3.84 5.39
N LEU A 100 11.14 2.60 5.59
CA LEU A 100 11.32 1.48 4.67
C LEU A 100 10.07 0.60 4.66
N CYS A 101 9.59 0.21 3.47
CA CYS A 101 8.56 -0.81 3.31
C CYS A 101 8.85 -1.63 2.04
N GLY A 102 9.16 -2.92 2.21
CA GLY A 102 9.47 -3.77 1.07
C GLY A 102 9.63 -5.25 1.41
N TYR A 103 9.52 -6.09 0.40
CA TYR A 103 9.79 -7.53 0.54
C TYR A 103 11.28 -7.81 0.53
N THR A 104 11.72 -8.71 1.40
CA THR A 104 13.09 -9.23 1.41
C THR A 104 13.25 -10.35 0.38
N ALA A 105 14.50 -10.78 0.15
CA ALA A 105 14.80 -11.95 -0.69
C ALA A 105 14.11 -13.26 -0.21
N TRP A 106 13.67 -13.31 1.05
CA TRP A 106 12.95 -14.44 1.64
C TRP A 106 11.42 -14.31 1.53
N ASN A 107 10.93 -13.38 0.71
CA ASN A 107 9.52 -13.06 0.53
C ASN A 107 8.80 -12.66 1.83
N THR A 108 9.54 -12.09 2.78
CA THR A 108 9.00 -11.52 4.01
C THR A 108 8.93 -10.00 3.90
N LEU A 109 7.84 -9.41 4.40
CA LEU A 109 7.72 -7.95 4.46
C LEU A 109 8.58 -7.37 5.59
N ARG A 110 9.48 -6.45 5.25
CA ARG A 110 10.20 -5.60 6.20
C ARG A 110 9.59 -4.20 6.19
N VAL A 111 9.26 -3.71 7.38
CA VAL A 111 8.79 -2.34 7.59
C VAL A 111 9.60 -1.70 8.71
N GLU A 112 10.18 -0.54 8.44
CA GLU A 112 10.93 0.28 9.40
C GLU A 112 10.26 1.65 9.56
N TRP A 113 10.41 2.23 10.74
CA TRP A 113 9.76 3.48 11.10
C TRP A 113 10.52 4.26 12.17
N GLU A 114 10.23 5.56 12.23
CA GLU A 114 10.65 6.51 13.28
C GLU A 114 9.43 7.10 14.02
#